data_AF-A0A961FVE9-F1
#
_entry.id   AF-A0A961FVE9-F1
#
_cell.length_a   1.000
_cell.length_b   1.000
_cell.length_c   1.000
_cell.angle_alpha   90.00
_cell.angle_beta   90.00
_cell.angle_gamma   90.00
#
_symmetry.space_group_name_H-M   'P 1'
#
loop_
_entity.id
_entity.type
_entity.pdbx_description
1 polymer ?
#
loop_
_entity_poly.entity_id
_entity_poly.type
_entity_poly.pdbx_seq_one_letter_code
_entity_poly.pdbx_strand_id
1 'polypeptide(L)'
;MNADPRVYHAAAIAVFWGGLLLVGIGLLKVGVYAVGVWKPEWFARLRSETLRAFFTGKGSRKIFGIGGFLTAAFGGICMVLAKVIDFMSQVLYGG
;
A
#
# COMPACT_ATOMS: atom_id res chain seq x y z
N MET A 1 -7.79 -12.56 -30.29
CA MET A 1 -6.79 -13.26 -29.44
C MET A 1 -7.39 -13.36 -28.05
N ASN A 2 -8.07 -14.45 -27.75
CA ASN A 2 -8.66 -14.67 -26.42
C ASN A 2 -7.51 -15.05 -25.49
N ALA A 3 -7.16 -14.18 -24.53
CA ALA A 3 -6.15 -14.53 -23.56
C ALA A 3 -6.64 -15.70 -22.71
N ASP A 4 -5.74 -16.62 -22.39
CA ASP A 4 -6.05 -17.87 -21.71
C ASP A 4 -6.58 -17.57 -20.28
N PRO A 5 -7.70 -18.16 -19.82
CA PRO A 5 -8.28 -17.93 -18.49
C PRO A 5 -7.28 -18.10 -17.34
N ARG A 6 -6.25 -18.94 -17.53
CA ARG A 6 -5.14 -19.10 -16.56
C ARG A 6 -4.31 -17.83 -16.37
N VAL A 7 -4.16 -17.02 -17.42
CA VAL A 7 -3.41 -15.75 -17.39
C VAL A 7 -4.17 -14.71 -16.58
N TYR A 8 -5.50 -14.65 -16.70
CA TYR A 8 -6.34 -13.76 -15.90
C TYR A 8 -6.31 -14.12 -14.41
N HIS A 9 -6.38 -15.42 -14.08
CA HIS A 9 -6.22 -15.89 -12.70
C HIS A 9 -4.83 -15.55 -12.13
N ALA A 10 -3.75 -15.82 -12.88
CA ALA A 10 -2.40 -15.49 -12.44
C ALA A 10 -2.20 -13.98 -12.25
N ALA A 11 -2.75 -13.16 -13.14
CA ALA A 11 -2.73 -11.70 -13.03
C ALA A 11 -3.53 -11.20 -11.82
N ALA A 12 -4.72 -11.74 -11.56
CA ALA A 12 -5.53 -11.40 -10.39
C ALA A 12 -4.78 -11.71 -9.08
N ILE A 13 -4.12 -12.87 -9.00
CA ILE A 13 -3.28 -13.25 -7.84
C ILE A 13 -2.13 -12.25 -7.67
N ALA A 14 -1.40 -11.92 -8.74
CA ALA A 14 -0.29 -10.97 -8.69
C ALA A 14 -0.74 -9.57 -8.23
N VAL A 15 -1.86 -9.07 -8.76
CA VAL A 15 -2.43 -7.77 -8.37
C VAL A 15 -2.91 -7.78 -6.92
N PHE A 16 -3.48 -8.90 -6.45
CA PHE A 16 -3.90 -9.05 -5.06
C PHE A 16 -2.71 -8.99 -4.09
N TRP A 17 -1.65 -9.76 -4.34
CA TRP A 17 -0.44 -9.74 -3.51
C TRP A 17 0.27 -8.40 -3.57
N GLY A 18 0.36 -7.78 -4.75
CA GLY A 18 0.89 -6.43 -4.91
C GLY A 18 0.08 -5.39 -4.12
N GLY A 19 -1.26 -5.49 -4.17
CA GLY A 19 -2.16 -4.67 -3.38
C GLY A 19 -1.95 -4.83 -1.87
N LEU A 20 -1.82 -6.07 -1.39
CA LEU A 20 -1.58 -6.37 0.03
C LEU A 20 -0.24 -5.79 0.52
N LEU A 21 0.79 -5.85 -0.31
CA LEU A 21 2.11 -5.28 -0.03
C LEU A 21 2.02 -3.74 0.08
N LEU A 22 1.29 -3.10 -0.84
CA LEU A 22 1.03 -1.65 -0.79
C LEU A 22 0.24 -1.26 0.46
N VAL A 23 -0.77 -2.03 0.86
CA VAL A 23 -1.48 -1.83 2.14
C VAL A 23 -0.51 -1.90 3.31
N GLY A 24 0.34 -2.93 3.37
CA GLY A 24 1.36 -3.07 4.42
C GLY A 24 2.31 -1.88 4.50
N ILE A 25 2.84 -1.42 3.37
CA ILE A 25 3.71 -0.23 3.32
C ILE A 25 2.96 1.03 3.75
N GLY A 26 1.72 1.20 3.30
CA GLY A 26 0.89 2.34 3.67
C GLY A 26 0.61 2.41 5.16
N LEU A 27 0.21 1.28 5.76
CA LEU A 27 0.00 1.15 7.20
C LEU A 27 1.30 1.37 8.00
N LEU A 28 2.43 0.87 7.51
CA LEU A 28 3.73 1.12 8.15
C LEU A 28 4.05 2.61 8.20
N LYS A 29 3.83 3.34 7.09
CA LYS A 29 4.03 4.80 7.04
C LYS A 29 3.09 5.54 8.01
N VAL A 30 1.82 5.14 8.08
CA VAL A 30 0.85 5.70 9.04
C VAL A 30 1.27 5.40 10.48
N GLY A 31 1.72 4.18 10.77
CA GLY A 31 2.21 3.79 12.09
C GLY A 31 3.43 4.60 12.52
N VAL A 32 4.40 4.78 11.62
CA VAL A 32 5.57 5.65 11.85
C VAL A 32 5.15 7.09 12.12
N TYR A 33 4.17 7.62 11.35
CA TYR A 33 3.60 8.94 11.61
C TYR A 33 2.96 9.02 13.00
N ALA A 34 2.14 8.04 13.37
CA ALA A 34 1.46 7.99 14.67
C ALA A 34 2.48 7.94 15.83
N VAL A 35 3.52 7.11 15.72
CA VAL A 35 4.63 7.07 16.69
C VAL A 35 5.37 8.41 16.75
N GLY A 36 5.55 9.08 15.60
CA GLY A 36 6.19 10.39 15.53
C GLY A 36 5.40 11.51 16.19
N VAL A 37 4.08 11.42 16.18
CA VAL A 37 3.17 12.32 16.90
C VAL A 37 3.18 12.01 18.40
N TRP A 38 3.15 10.73 18.78
CA TRP A 38 2.99 10.32 20.18
C TRP A 38 4.29 10.38 21.00
N LYS A 39 5.44 10.11 20.37
CA LYS A 39 6.77 10.13 20.99
C LYS A 39 7.77 10.84 20.05
N PRO A 40 7.74 12.17 19.95
CA PRO A 40 8.65 12.91 19.07
C PRO A 40 10.13 12.71 19.43
N GLU A 41 10.44 12.42 20.70
CA GLU A 41 11.78 12.17 21.23
C GLU A 41 12.45 10.91 20.66
N TRP A 42 11.67 9.90 20.27
CA TRP A 42 12.20 8.68 19.64
C TRP A 42 12.87 8.98 18.30
N PHE A 43 12.31 9.91 17.53
CA PHE A 43 12.90 10.36 16.28
C PHE A 43 14.07 11.33 16.49
N ALA A 44 14.17 11.96 17.67
CA ALA A 44 15.33 12.79 18.02
C ALA A 44 16.58 11.95 18.32
N ARG A 45 16.41 10.67 18.70
CA ARG A 45 17.50 9.70 18.90
C ARG A 45 18.02 9.07 17.60
N LEU A 46 17.38 9.33 16.45
CA LEU A 46 17.90 8.87 15.17
C LEU A 46 19.20 9.64 14.85
N ARG A 47 20.32 8.91 14.88
CA ARG A 47 21.67 9.43 14.64
C ARG A 47 21.90 9.89 13.21
N SER A 48 21.10 9.38 12.26
CA SER A 48 21.14 9.79 10.85
C SER A 48 20.24 11.02 10.65
N GLU A 49 20.86 12.15 10.30
CA GLU A 49 20.14 13.37 9.92
C GLU A 49 19.22 13.16 8.71
N THR A 50 19.55 12.24 7.79
CA THR A 50 18.73 11.94 6.62
C THR A 50 17.43 11.24 7.01
N LEU A 51 17.50 10.21 7.86
CA LEU A 51 16.32 9.54 8.40
C LEU A 51 15.54 10.48 9.31
N ARG A 52 16.23 11.28 10.11
CA ARG A 52 15.59 12.30 10.94
C ARG A 52 14.88 13.32 10.08
N ALA A 53 15.47 13.86 9.01
CA ALA A 53 14.82 14.79 8.10
C ALA A 53 13.64 14.15 7.35
N PHE A 54 13.76 12.87 6.96
CA PHE A 54 12.69 12.10 6.31
C PHE A 54 11.49 11.87 7.24
N PHE A 55 11.72 11.58 8.53
CA PHE A 55 10.66 11.30 9.52
C PHE A 55 10.18 12.51 10.33
N THR A 56 11.04 13.49 10.58
CA THR A 56 10.70 14.71 11.33
C THR A 56 10.29 15.85 10.43
N GLY A 57 10.66 15.82 9.13
CA GLY A 57 10.14 16.67 8.07
C GLY A 57 9.85 18.10 8.51
N LYS A 58 10.84 18.98 8.46
CA LYS A 58 10.62 20.44 8.39
C LYS A 58 9.77 20.71 7.13
N GLY A 59 8.46 20.51 7.19
CA GLY A 59 7.60 20.65 6.01
C GLY A 59 6.24 19.98 6.11
N SER A 60 6.12 18.70 6.50
CA SER A 60 4.80 18.09 6.74
C SER A 60 4.89 16.61 7.14
N ARG A 61 5.01 16.34 8.44
CA ARG A 61 4.64 15.03 9.00
C ARG A 61 3.26 14.56 8.53
N LYS A 62 2.32 15.50 8.34
CA LYS A 62 0.98 15.24 7.79
C LYS A 62 1.01 14.65 6.38
N ILE A 63 1.90 15.11 5.49
CA ILE A 63 2.03 14.58 4.12
C ILE A 63 2.56 13.14 4.15
N PHE A 64 3.45 12.80 5.08
CA PHE A 64 3.91 11.42 5.25
C PHE A 64 2.78 10.49 5.70
N GLY A 65 1.96 10.93 6.67
CA GLY A 65 0.78 10.18 7.11
C GLY A 65 -0.29 10.05 6.01
N ILE A 66 -0.62 11.14 5.32
CA ILE A 66 -1.57 11.16 4.20
C ILE A 66 -1.06 10.28 3.05
N GLY A 67 0.22 10.36 2.72
CA GLY A 67 0.85 9.50 1.70
C GLY A 67 0.80 8.02 2.07
N GLY A 68 0.99 7.69 3.35
CA GLY A 68 0.78 6.34 3.88
C GLY A 68 -0.66 5.86 3.72
N PHE A 69 -1.63 6.70 4.11
CA PHE A 69 -3.05 6.40 3.94
C PHE A 69 -3.45 6.21 2.47
N LEU A 70 -3.00 7.09 1.57
CA LEU A 70 -3.24 6.97 0.13
C LEU A 70 -2.63 5.69 -0.45
N THR A 71 -1.43 5.32 0.00
CA THR A 71 -0.77 4.08 -0.43
C THR A 71 -1.58 2.86 0.02
N ALA A 72 -2.12 2.89 1.24
CA ALA A 72 -2.99 1.82 1.74
C ALA A 72 -4.35 1.77 1.02
N ALA A 73 -4.97 2.92 0.78
CA ALA A 73 -6.22 3.01 0.03
C ALA A 73 -6.05 2.48 -1.40
N PHE A 74 -4.97 2.85 -2.08
CA PHE A 74 -4.65 2.35 -3.42
C PHE A 74 -4.41 0.84 -3.42
N GLY A 75 -3.65 0.31 -2.44
CA GLY A 75 -3.47 -1.13 -2.28
C GLY A 75 -4.80 -1.87 -2.08
N GLY A 76 -5.72 -1.31 -1.28
CA GLY A 76 -7.08 -1.85 -1.11
C GLY A 76 -7.89 -1.85 -2.41
N ILE A 77 -7.83 -0.78 -3.20
CA ILE A 77 -8.47 -0.71 -4.52
C ILE A 77 -7.92 -1.80 -5.44
N CYS A 78 -6.60 -2.03 -5.46
CA CYS A 78 -5.99 -3.11 -6.24
C CYS A 78 -6.51 -4.49 -5.82
N MET A 79 -6.68 -4.74 -4.52
CA MET A 79 -7.24 -6.00 -4.03
C MET A 79 -8.70 -6.22 -4.46
N VAL A 80 -9.52 -5.16 -4.41
CA VAL A 80 -10.90 -5.21 -4.90
C VAL A 80 -10.93 -5.46 -6.42
N LEU A 81 -10.10 -4.75 -7.17
CA LEU A 81 -9.98 -4.91 -8.62
C LEU A 81 -9.55 -6.34 -8.98
N ALA A 82 -8.61 -6.93 -8.25
CA ALA A 82 -8.22 -8.32 -8.42
C ALA A 82 -9.40 -9.28 -8.27
N LYS A 83 -10.26 -9.07 -7.26
CA LYS A 83 -11.49 -9.87 -7.08
C LYS A 83 -12.50 -9.69 -8.20
N VAL A 84 -12.63 -8.47 -8.73
CA VAL A 84 -13.51 -8.19 -9.88
C VAL A 84 -13.00 -8.88 -11.14
N ILE A 85 -11.69 -8.85 -11.39
CA ILE A 85 -11.07 -9.56 -12.54
C ILE A 85 -11.30 -11.07 -12.41
N ASP A 86 -11.11 -11.61 -11.22
CA ASP A 86 -11.34 -13.03 -10.92
C ASP A 86 -12.80 -13.44 -11.18
N PHE A 87 -13.74 -12.65 -10.69
CA PHE A 87 -15.18 -12.88 -10.88
C PHE A 87 -15.60 -12.79 -12.36
N MET A 88 -15.15 -11.75 -13.08
CA MET A 88 -15.44 -11.60 -14.51
C MET A 88 -14.85 -12.75 -15.33
N SER A 89 -13.66 -13.24 -14.97
CA SER A 89 -13.06 -14.41 -15.61
C SER A 89 -13.92 -15.67 -15.41
N GLN A 90 -14.46 -15.87 -14.21
CA GLN A 90 -15.36 -17.01 -13.94
C GLN A 90 -16.68 -16.89 -14.70
N VAL A 91 -17.28 -15.70 -14.77
CA VAL A 91 -18.54 -15.48 -15.49
C VAL A 91 -18.38 -15.62 -17.01
N LEU A 92 -17.27 -15.15 -17.57
CA LEU A 92 -17.06 -15.15 -19.03
C LEU A 92 -16.52 -16.47 -19.58
N TYR A 93 -15.77 -17.23 -18.79
CA TYR A 93 -15.07 -18.44 -19.25
C TYR A 93 -15.45 -19.73 -18.50
N GLY A 94 -16.25 -19.63 -17.43
CA GLY A 94 -16.67 -20.76 -16.60
C GLY A 94 -18.12 -21.22 -16.79
N GLY A 95 -18.81 -20.71 -17.82
CA GLY A 95 -20.16 -21.13 -18.23
C GLY A 95 -20.16 -22.04 -19.45
#